data_AF-A0A0W0SHY9-F1
#
_entry.id   AF-A0A0W0SHY9-F1
#
_cell.length_a   1.000
_cell.length_b   1.000
_cell.length_c   1.000
_cell.angle_alpha   90.00
_cell.angle_beta   90.00
_cell.angle_gamma   90.00
#
_symmetry.space_group_name_H-M   'P 1'
#
loop_
_entity.id
_entity.type
_entity.pdbx_description
1 polymer ?
#
loop_
_entity_poly.entity_id
_entity_poly.type
_entity_poly.pdbx_seq_one_letter_code
_entity_poly.pdbx_strand_id
1 'polypeptide(L)'
;MKITFTTNQSFVPQLAEKLHNNTDTVLDLSGNPLGKRDKEELLSLIKILIHHSITSVNLSQTGLQLKSGAELVEILCEFKNTPIVTVNISGNWLGVKKTNDELKQIAQALVDAGFTEINLSSNHLGKVQENTLEEIFKILNHPSVVKIHLDNNQFDHLGGAPFVADFLCRLLGSKAVLLAGNDSFSQTVKTRMASLLEANSEEKSTLVFQ
;
A
#
# COMPACT_ATOMS: atom_id res chain seq x y z
N MET A 1 -11.79 -9.02 11.72
CA MET A 1 -11.61 -10.48 11.79
C MET A 1 -10.25 -10.91 11.27
N LYS A 2 -9.48 -11.68 12.03
CA LYS A 2 -8.27 -12.38 11.56
C LYS A 2 -8.63 -13.78 11.06
N ILE A 3 -8.15 -14.15 9.87
CA ILE A 3 -8.29 -15.51 9.33
C ILE A 3 -6.90 -16.08 9.03
N THR A 4 -6.65 -17.30 9.50
CA THR A 4 -5.51 -18.11 9.12
C THR A 4 -6.03 -19.35 8.41
N PHE A 5 -5.65 -19.51 7.15
CA PHE A 5 -6.06 -20.65 6.35
C PHE A 5 -5.20 -21.87 6.66
N THR A 6 -5.83 -23.04 6.65
CA THR A 6 -5.10 -24.31 6.73
C THR A 6 -4.61 -24.74 5.35
N THR A 7 -3.45 -25.39 5.27
CA THR A 7 -2.68 -25.56 4.01
C THR A 7 -3.30 -26.51 3.00
N ASN A 8 -4.29 -27.32 3.38
CA ASN A 8 -4.75 -28.46 2.58
C ASN A 8 -6.13 -28.26 1.92
N GLN A 9 -6.78 -27.11 2.14
CA GLN A 9 -8.12 -26.83 1.60
C GLN A 9 -8.13 -25.54 0.76
N SER A 10 -9.17 -25.36 -0.05
CA SER A 10 -9.40 -24.08 -0.70
C SER A 10 -9.69 -22.99 0.32
N PHE A 11 -9.19 -21.79 0.08
CA PHE A 11 -9.38 -20.65 0.98
C PHE A 11 -10.79 -20.06 0.84
N VAL A 12 -11.43 -20.25 -0.32
CA VAL A 12 -12.73 -19.68 -0.67
C VAL A 12 -13.84 -20.17 0.28
N PRO A 13 -14.04 -21.49 0.51
CA PRO A 13 -15.06 -21.96 1.46
C PRO A 13 -14.78 -21.54 2.91
N GLN A 14 -13.51 -21.59 3.32
CA GLN A 14 -13.09 -21.18 4.67
C GLN A 14 -13.41 -19.70 4.92
N LEU A 15 -13.15 -18.83 3.93
CA LEU A 15 -13.50 -17.42 4.03
C LEU A 15 -15.01 -17.21 4.06
N ALA A 16 -15.76 -17.86 3.16
CA ALA A 16 -17.21 -17.72 3.08
C ALA A 16 -17.90 -18.14 4.40
N GLU A 17 -17.45 -19.22 5.02
CA GLU A 17 -17.93 -19.66 6.33
C GLU A 17 -17.65 -18.62 7.42
N LYS A 18 -16.44 -18.05 7.44
CA LYS A 18 -16.04 -17.04 8.44
C LYS A 18 -16.73 -15.70 8.26
N LEU A 19 -17.13 -15.36 7.03
CA LEU A 19 -17.89 -14.15 6.73
C LEU A 19 -19.39 -14.31 7.02
N HIS A 20 -19.88 -15.53 7.18
CA HIS A 20 -21.29 -15.77 7.51
C HIS A 20 -21.64 -15.14 8.85
N ASN A 21 -22.61 -14.22 8.86
CA ASN A 21 -23.02 -13.40 10.01
C ASN A 21 -21.89 -12.54 10.64
N ASN A 22 -20.79 -12.31 9.91
CA ASN A 22 -19.73 -11.45 10.38
C ASN A 22 -20.07 -9.97 10.12
N THR A 23 -19.93 -9.13 11.14
CA THR A 23 -20.17 -7.68 11.08
C THR A 23 -18.91 -6.84 11.12
N ASP A 24 -17.73 -7.46 11.16
CA ASP A 24 -16.46 -6.74 11.11
C ASP A 24 -16.33 -6.04 9.78
N THR A 25 -15.68 -4.88 9.79
CA THR A 25 -15.36 -4.10 8.58
C THR A 25 -13.92 -4.31 8.12
N VAL A 26 -13.11 -5.04 8.90
CA VAL A 26 -11.69 -5.28 8.64
C VAL A 26 -11.45 -6.77 8.48
N LEU A 27 -10.93 -7.19 7.33
CA LEU A 27 -10.48 -8.54 7.07
C LEU A 27 -8.96 -8.62 7.15
N ASP A 28 -8.43 -9.39 8.08
CA ASP A 28 -7.00 -9.62 8.22
C ASP A 28 -6.61 -11.01 7.72
N LEU A 29 -5.92 -11.04 6.59
CA LEU A 29 -5.33 -12.23 5.95
C LEU A 29 -3.80 -12.23 6.05
N SER A 30 -3.19 -11.34 6.84
CA SER A 30 -1.73 -11.22 6.90
C SER A 30 -1.03 -12.53 7.31
N GLY A 31 0.17 -12.76 6.79
CA GLY A 31 0.94 -13.97 7.08
C GLY A 31 0.41 -15.27 6.43
N ASN A 32 -0.76 -15.26 5.77
CA ASN A 32 -1.18 -16.40 4.96
C ASN A 32 -0.35 -16.47 3.67
N PRO A 33 -0.01 -17.67 3.16
CA PRO A 33 0.83 -17.82 1.97
C PRO A 33 0.06 -17.57 0.66
N LEU A 34 -0.66 -16.45 0.55
CA LEU A 34 -1.51 -16.12 -0.61
C LEU A 34 -0.72 -16.10 -1.92
N GLY A 35 0.53 -15.63 -1.89
CA GLY A 35 1.40 -15.62 -3.06
C GLY A 35 1.76 -17.00 -3.62
N LYS A 36 1.59 -18.07 -2.81
CA LYS A 36 1.77 -19.46 -3.25
C LYS A 36 0.48 -20.10 -3.77
N ARG A 37 -0.66 -19.42 -3.63
CA ARG A 37 -1.94 -19.92 -4.14
C ARG A 37 -2.05 -19.64 -5.62
N ASP A 38 -2.98 -20.32 -6.26
CA ASP A 38 -3.36 -20.08 -7.65
C ASP A 38 -4.01 -18.69 -7.82
N LYS A 39 -3.87 -18.05 -8.98
CA LYS A 39 -4.43 -16.69 -9.19
C LYS A 39 -5.95 -16.74 -9.17
N GLU A 40 -6.56 -17.70 -9.85
CA GLU A 40 -8.00 -17.84 -10.01
C GLU A 40 -8.68 -18.08 -8.65
N GLU A 41 -8.01 -18.78 -7.74
CA GLU A 41 -8.47 -18.92 -6.36
C GLU A 41 -8.49 -17.58 -5.61
N LEU A 42 -7.45 -16.75 -5.75
CA LEU A 42 -7.42 -15.42 -5.11
C LEU A 42 -8.46 -14.48 -5.70
N LEU A 43 -8.69 -14.51 -7.02
CA LEU A 43 -9.77 -13.74 -7.65
C LEU A 43 -11.14 -14.19 -7.11
N SER A 44 -11.35 -15.49 -6.96
CA SER A 44 -12.58 -16.04 -6.37
C SER A 44 -12.76 -15.63 -4.91
N LEU A 45 -11.66 -15.56 -4.15
CA LEU A 45 -11.66 -15.07 -2.77
C LEU A 45 -12.12 -13.61 -2.69
N ILE A 46 -11.61 -12.74 -3.57
CA ILE A 46 -11.98 -11.32 -3.61
C ILE A 46 -13.45 -11.14 -4.02
N LYS A 47 -13.94 -11.93 -4.97
CA LYS A 47 -15.34 -11.87 -5.42
C LYS A 47 -16.36 -12.12 -4.30
N ILE A 48 -16.02 -12.95 -3.32
CA ILE A 48 -16.88 -13.15 -2.14
C ILE A 48 -17.10 -11.81 -1.42
N LEU A 49 -16.08 -10.96 -1.34
CA LEU A 49 -16.08 -9.72 -0.56
C LEU A 49 -17.03 -8.65 -1.10
N ILE A 50 -17.51 -8.77 -2.34
CA ILE A 50 -18.43 -7.82 -2.99
C ILE A 50 -19.70 -7.60 -2.17
N HIS A 51 -20.20 -8.66 -1.51
CA HIS A 51 -21.47 -8.63 -0.79
C HIS A 51 -21.34 -8.48 0.73
N HIS A 52 -20.14 -8.19 1.24
CA HIS A 52 -19.87 -8.05 2.67
C HIS A 52 -19.46 -6.62 3.04
N SER A 53 -19.69 -6.23 4.29
CA SER A 53 -19.39 -4.89 4.81
C SER A 53 -17.89 -4.64 5.08
N ILE A 54 -17.00 -5.39 4.45
CA ILE A 54 -15.54 -5.26 4.61
C ILE A 54 -15.06 -4.04 3.84
N THR A 55 -14.50 -3.06 4.54
CA THR A 55 -13.97 -1.83 3.97
C THR A 55 -12.44 -1.77 4.02
N SER A 56 -11.80 -2.68 4.75
CA SER A 56 -10.36 -2.77 4.90
C SER A 56 -9.86 -4.20 4.80
N VAL A 57 -8.76 -4.41 4.07
CA VAL A 57 -8.09 -5.71 3.96
C VAL A 57 -6.61 -5.62 4.30
N ASN A 58 -6.15 -6.52 5.16
CA ASN A 58 -4.74 -6.69 5.49
C ASN A 58 -4.17 -7.94 4.80
N LEU A 59 -3.33 -7.71 3.79
CA LEU A 59 -2.59 -8.69 2.99
C LEU A 59 -1.07 -8.61 3.28
N SER A 60 -0.68 -8.08 4.43
CA SER A 60 0.73 -7.95 4.78
C SER A 60 1.42 -9.30 4.93
N GLN A 61 2.67 -9.39 4.47
CA GLN A 61 3.49 -10.60 4.56
C GLN A 61 2.81 -11.86 3.98
N THR A 62 2.08 -11.71 2.87
CA THR A 62 1.35 -12.82 2.26
C THR A 62 2.08 -13.46 1.07
N GLY A 63 3.30 -12.99 0.78
CA GLY A 63 4.13 -13.53 -0.28
C GLY A 63 3.76 -12.99 -1.66
N LEU A 64 3.11 -11.84 -1.78
CA LEU A 64 2.64 -11.29 -3.06
C LEU A 64 3.77 -11.07 -4.09
N GLN A 65 5.03 -10.95 -3.65
CA GLN A 65 6.19 -10.97 -4.55
C GLN A 65 6.32 -12.25 -5.39
N LEU A 66 5.72 -13.36 -4.97
CA LEU A 66 5.79 -14.64 -5.67
C LEU A 66 4.85 -14.71 -6.88
N LYS A 67 3.82 -13.86 -6.93
CA LYS A 67 3.02 -13.66 -8.15
C LYS A 67 3.87 -13.01 -9.22
N SER A 68 3.58 -13.20 -10.51
CA SER A 68 4.11 -12.31 -11.56
C SER A 68 3.55 -10.90 -11.41
N GLY A 69 4.15 -9.89 -12.05
CA GLY A 69 3.59 -8.53 -12.07
C GLY A 69 2.17 -8.49 -12.62
N ALA A 70 1.93 -9.15 -13.75
CA ALA A 70 0.62 -9.21 -14.39
C ALA A 70 -0.44 -9.87 -13.50
N GLU A 71 -0.14 -11.01 -12.87
CA GLU A 71 -1.10 -11.65 -11.96
C GLU A 71 -1.42 -10.76 -10.75
N LEU A 72 -0.42 -10.09 -10.17
CA LEU A 72 -0.65 -9.21 -9.03
C LEU A 72 -1.50 -7.98 -9.41
N VAL A 73 -1.29 -7.43 -10.61
CA VAL A 73 -2.12 -6.35 -11.16
C VAL A 73 -3.57 -6.81 -11.31
N GLU A 74 -3.81 -7.99 -11.91
CA GLU A 74 -5.17 -8.55 -12.04
C GLU A 74 -5.84 -8.75 -10.67
N ILE A 75 -5.12 -9.31 -9.70
CA ILE A 75 -5.60 -9.51 -8.33
C ILE A 75 -5.97 -8.18 -7.67
N LEU A 76 -5.15 -7.15 -7.80
CA LEU A 76 -5.42 -5.83 -7.21
C LEU A 76 -6.62 -5.15 -7.88
N CYS A 77 -6.70 -5.19 -9.21
CA CYS A 77 -7.81 -4.61 -9.96
C CYS A 77 -9.16 -5.27 -9.65
N GLU A 78 -9.20 -6.54 -9.24
CA GLU A 78 -10.44 -7.23 -8.86
C GLU A 78 -11.14 -6.55 -7.66
N PHE A 79 -10.39 -5.83 -6.80
CA PHE A 79 -10.96 -5.11 -5.66
C PHE A 79 -11.86 -3.93 -6.05
N LYS A 80 -11.80 -3.41 -7.30
CA LYS A 80 -12.58 -2.22 -7.70
C LYS A 80 -14.08 -2.37 -7.49
N ASN A 81 -14.59 -3.61 -7.54
CA ASN A 81 -16.01 -3.91 -7.40
C ASN A 81 -16.41 -4.24 -5.95
N THR A 82 -15.47 -4.16 -5.01
CA THR A 82 -15.69 -4.42 -3.58
C THR A 82 -15.87 -3.11 -2.82
N PRO A 83 -16.45 -3.13 -1.60
CA PRO A 83 -16.50 -1.95 -0.73
C PRO A 83 -15.15 -1.61 -0.06
N ILE A 84 -14.06 -2.30 -0.41
CA ILE A 84 -12.77 -2.16 0.24
C ILE A 84 -12.05 -0.92 -0.27
N VAL A 85 -11.80 0.02 0.65
CA VAL A 85 -11.15 1.30 0.36
C VAL A 85 -9.80 1.45 1.07
N THR A 86 -9.44 0.49 1.93
CA THR A 86 -8.16 0.46 2.63
C THR A 86 -7.46 -0.88 2.38
N VAL A 87 -6.19 -0.83 1.97
CA VAL A 87 -5.38 -2.02 1.72
C VAL A 87 -4.05 -1.93 2.45
N ASN A 88 -3.66 -3.03 3.09
CA ASN A 88 -2.32 -3.19 3.63
C ASN A 88 -1.58 -4.33 2.91
N ILE A 89 -0.59 -3.99 2.07
CA ILE A 89 0.29 -4.94 1.37
C ILE A 89 1.73 -4.84 1.88
N SER A 90 1.92 -4.39 3.12
CA SER A 90 3.24 -4.26 3.72
C SER A 90 4.00 -5.59 3.82
N GLY A 91 5.33 -5.53 3.81
CA GLY A 91 6.15 -6.73 4.04
C GLY A 91 6.09 -7.78 2.92
N ASN A 92 5.75 -7.38 1.69
CA ASN A 92 5.73 -8.27 0.52
C ASN A 92 6.96 -8.09 -0.39
N TRP A 93 7.99 -7.36 0.05
CA TRP A 93 9.29 -7.23 -0.64
C TRP A 93 9.21 -6.82 -2.13
N LEU A 94 8.21 -6.03 -2.49
CA LEU A 94 7.94 -5.71 -3.90
C LEU A 94 9.12 -4.99 -4.59
N GLY A 95 9.76 -4.04 -3.90
CA GLY A 95 10.86 -3.23 -4.44
C GLY A 95 12.15 -4.00 -4.77
N VAL A 96 12.26 -5.28 -4.38
CA VAL A 96 13.40 -6.15 -4.72
C VAL A 96 13.02 -7.36 -5.58
N LYS A 97 11.72 -7.56 -5.84
CA LYS A 97 11.21 -8.73 -6.59
C LYS A 97 10.41 -8.37 -7.82
N LYS A 98 10.08 -7.10 -8.01
CA LYS A 98 9.38 -6.58 -9.18
C LYS A 98 10.30 -5.73 -10.01
N THR A 99 10.12 -5.79 -11.33
CA THR A 99 10.79 -4.86 -12.23
C THR A 99 10.21 -3.45 -12.06
N ASN A 100 10.92 -2.45 -12.58
CA ASN A 100 10.45 -1.07 -12.53
C ASN A 100 9.08 -0.90 -13.21
N ASP A 101 8.86 -1.55 -14.34
CA ASP A 101 7.58 -1.46 -15.06
C ASP A 101 6.45 -2.19 -14.33
N GLU A 102 6.73 -3.35 -13.74
CA GLU A 102 5.75 -4.05 -12.90
C GLU A 102 5.36 -3.21 -11.68
N LEU A 103 6.30 -2.54 -11.01
CA LEU A 103 6.01 -1.68 -9.87
C LEU A 103 5.10 -0.50 -10.23
N LYS A 104 5.31 0.11 -11.40
CA LYS A 104 4.42 1.18 -11.91
C LYS A 104 3.03 0.66 -12.20
N GLN A 105 2.91 -0.51 -12.83
CA GLN A 105 1.61 -1.14 -13.07
C GLN A 105 0.90 -1.52 -11.77
N ILE A 106 1.64 -2.03 -10.77
CA ILE A 106 1.10 -2.32 -9.43
C ILE A 106 0.60 -1.03 -8.76
N ALA A 107 1.37 0.06 -8.84
CA ALA A 107 0.95 1.36 -8.30
C ALA A 107 -0.34 1.86 -8.97
N GLN A 108 -0.44 1.73 -10.30
CA GLN A 108 -1.65 2.07 -11.04
C GLN A 108 -2.83 1.18 -10.63
N ALA A 109 -2.61 -0.12 -10.49
CA ALA A 109 -3.66 -1.06 -10.07
C ALA A 109 -4.20 -0.75 -8.67
N LEU A 110 -3.36 -0.29 -7.74
CA LEU A 110 -3.81 0.16 -6.41
C LEU A 110 -4.75 1.37 -6.49
N VAL A 111 -4.46 2.31 -7.40
CA VAL A 111 -5.32 3.49 -7.63
C VAL A 111 -6.61 3.07 -8.34
N ASP A 112 -6.51 2.25 -9.39
CA ASP A 112 -7.65 1.78 -10.18
C ASP A 112 -8.62 0.89 -9.39
N ALA A 113 -8.11 0.19 -8.37
CA ALA A 113 -8.90 -0.55 -7.40
C ALA A 113 -9.74 0.35 -6.47
N GLY A 114 -9.49 1.67 -6.46
CA GLY A 114 -10.24 2.63 -5.65
C GLY A 114 -9.77 2.74 -4.21
N PHE A 115 -8.56 2.27 -3.88
CA PHE A 115 -8.03 2.43 -2.53
C PHE A 115 -7.74 3.88 -2.19
N THR A 116 -8.19 4.31 -1.02
CA THR A 116 -7.98 5.66 -0.47
C THR A 116 -6.86 5.67 0.57
N GLU A 117 -6.62 4.53 1.23
CA GLU A 117 -5.52 4.34 2.18
C GLU A 117 -4.74 3.08 1.81
N ILE A 118 -3.45 3.26 1.51
CA ILE A 118 -2.57 2.20 0.99
C ILE A 118 -1.37 2.07 1.93
N ASN A 119 -1.14 0.88 2.47
CA ASN A 119 0.07 0.61 3.23
C ASN A 119 1.08 -0.21 2.43
N LEU A 120 2.17 0.46 2.03
CA LEU A 120 3.32 -0.06 1.29
C LEU A 120 4.55 -0.25 2.17
N SER A 121 4.42 -0.20 3.48
CA SER A 121 5.55 -0.30 4.41
C SER A 121 6.33 -1.61 4.21
N SER A 122 7.62 -1.62 4.52
CA SER A 122 8.46 -2.83 4.48
C SER A 122 8.47 -3.55 3.13
N ASN A 123 8.41 -2.82 2.02
CA ASN A 123 8.49 -3.37 0.66
C ASN A 123 9.83 -3.12 -0.02
N HIS A 124 10.84 -2.60 0.69
CA HIS A 124 12.16 -2.26 0.15
C HIS A 124 12.11 -1.26 -1.03
N LEU A 125 11.16 -0.33 -1.03
CA LEU A 125 11.01 0.64 -2.11
C LEU A 125 12.23 1.57 -2.28
N GLY A 126 13.05 1.77 -1.25
CA GLY A 126 14.30 2.52 -1.34
C GLY A 126 15.40 1.82 -2.14
N LYS A 127 15.21 0.55 -2.54
CA LYS A 127 16.09 -0.17 -3.48
C LYS A 127 15.67 -0.01 -4.95
N VAL A 128 14.52 0.62 -5.20
CA VAL A 128 14.03 0.93 -6.54
C VAL A 128 14.81 2.13 -7.08
N GLN A 129 15.02 2.20 -8.40
CA GLN A 129 15.67 3.36 -9.02
C GLN A 129 14.87 4.63 -8.74
N GLU A 130 15.56 5.73 -8.43
CA GLU A 130 14.94 6.99 -8.02
C GLU A 130 13.89 7.50 -9.02
N ASN A 131 14.20 7.45 -10.33
CA ASN A 131 13.28 7.85 -11.39
C ASN A 131 11.98 7.03 -11.39
N THR A 132 12.09 5.71 -11.17
CA THR A 132 10.96 4.79 -11.09
C THR A 132 10.15 5.06 -9.82
N LEU A 133 10.83 5.32 -8.70
CA LEU A 133 10.18 5.66 -7.45
C LEU A 133 9.41 6.99 -7.57
N GLU A 134 9.97 7.97 -8.28
CA GLU A 134 9.28 9.22 -8.60
C GLU A 134 8.02 8.99 -9.43
N GLU A 135 8.08 8.14 -10.47
CA GLU A 135 6.91 7.77 -11.27
C GLU A 135 5.83 7.06 -10.43
N ILE A 136 6.23 6.11 -9.58
CA ILE A 136 5.33 5.41 -8.66
C ILE A 136 4.61 6.40 -7.72
N PHE A 137 5.35 7.33 -7.12
CA PHE A 137 4.75 8.31 -6.21
C PHE A 137 3.88 9.33 -6.93
N LYS A 138 4.20 9.71 -8.17
CA LYS A 138 3.29 10.52 -9.00
C LYS A 138 1.97 9.81 -9.27
N ILE A 139 2.01 8.49 -9.56
CA ILE A 139 0.80 7.68 -9.73
C ILE A 139 -0.01 7.63 -8.41
N LEU A 140 0.66 7.34 -7.29
CA LEU A 140 -0.01 7.23 -5.99
C LEU A 140 -0.49 8.58 -5.44
N ASN A 141 0.03 9.72 -5.91
CA ASN A 141 -0.49 11.05 -5.63
C ASN A 141 -1.81 11.36 -6.38
N HIS A 142 -2.58 10.33 -6.69
CA HIS A 142 -3.91 10.45 -7.26
C HIS A 142 -4.87 11.16 -6.27
N PRO A 143 -5.84 11.98 -6.74
CA PRO A 143 -6.77 12.70 -5.86
C PRO A 143 -7.56 11.82 -4.88
N SER A 144 -7.91 10.58 -5.27
CA SER A 144 -8.66 9.66 -4.40
C SER A 144 -7.83 9.05 -3.27
N VAL A 145 -6.49 8.99 -3.41
CA VAL A 145 -5.60 8.44 -2.39
C VAL A 145 -5.36 9.50 -1.33
N VAL A 146 -5.71 9.24 -0.08
CA VAL A 146 -5.58 10.18 1.04
C VAL A 146 -4.33 9.87 1.87
N LYS A 147 -3.97 8.59 2.02
CA LYS A 147 -2.84 8.17 2.84
C LYS A 147 -2.05 7.04 2.21
N ILE A 148 -0.72 7.15 2.26
CA ILE A 148 0.22 6.16 1.78
C ILE A 148 1.23 5.90 2.89
N HIS A 149 1.18 4.72 3.50
CA HIS A 149 2.13 4.34 4.54
C HIS A 149 3.41 3.78 3.93
N LEU A 150 4.55 4.34 4.29
CA LEU A 150 5.84 4.09 3.64
C LEU A 150 6.96 3.65 4.60
N ASP A 151 6.62 3.29 5.84
CA ASP A 151 7.59 2.86 6.85
C ASP A 151 8.52 1.73 6.41
N ASN A 152 9.75 1.73 6.93
CA ASN A 152 10.70 0.62 6.79
C ASN A 152 10.99 0.21 5.34
N ASN A 153 10.99 1.16 4.41
CA ASN A 153 11.29 0.91 2.99
C ASN A 153 12.77 1.07 2.60
N GLN A 154 13.67 1.31 3.57
CA GLN A 154 15.12 1.48 3.33
C GLN A 154 15.47 2.66 2.42
N PHE A 155 14.82 3.80 2.63
CA PHE A 155 15.07 5.03 1.86
C PHE A 155 16.38 5.73 2.23
N ASP A 156 17.05 5.31 3.29
CA ASP A 156 18.32 5.86 3.78
C ASP A 156 19.42 5.86 2.72
N HIS A 157 19.35 4.95 1.74
CA HIS A 157 20.30 4.88 0.63
C HIS A 157 20.08 5.91 -0.49
N LEU A 158 18.94 6.62 -0.56
CA LEU A 158 18.65 7.55 -1.67
C LEU A 158 19.49 8.84 -1.62
N GLY A 159 19.75 9.35 -0.41
CA GLY A 159 20.45 10.62 -0.22
C GLY A 159 20.44 11.12 1.22
N GLY A 160 20.17 10.22 2.19
CA GLY A 160 19.97 10.57 3.59
C GLY A 160 18.59 11.17 3.90
N ALA A 161 18.34 11.39 5.19
CA ALA A 161 17.02 11.81 5.68
C ALA A 161 16.51 13.14 5.09
N PRO A 162 17.34 14.20 4.94
CA PRO A 162 16.85 15.46 4.36
C PRO A 162 16.34 15.30 2.93
N PHE A 163 17.10 14.57 2.10
CA PHE A 163 16.70 14.28 0.72
C PHE A 163 15.38 13.52 0.67
N VAL A 164 15.23 12.48 1.49
CA VAL A 164 14.01 11.65 1.53
C VAL A 164 12.81 12.46 1.97
N ALA A 165 12.96 13.35 2.96
CA ALA A 165 11.89 14.26 3.39
C ALA A 165 11.44 15.18 2.25
N ASP A 166 12.39 15.82 1.56
CA ASP A 166 12.10 16.73 0.45
C ASP A 166 11.44 15.98 -0.72
N PHE A 167 11.97 14.81 -1.05
CA PHE A 167 11.47 13.94 -2.11
C PHE A 167 10.02 13.52 -1.85
N LEU A 168 9.72 13.02 -0.65
CA LEU A 168 8.37 12.59 -0.28
C LEU A 168 7.41 13.77 -0.13
N CYS A 169 7.85 14.88 0.48
CA CYS A 169 7.02 16.08 0.60
C CYS A 169 6.66 16.67 -0.77
N ARG A 170 7.62 16.71 -1.71
CA ARG A 170 7.38 17.19 -3.07
C ARG A 170 6.40 16.32 -3.85
N LEU A 171 6.52 14.99 -3.72
CA LEU A 171 5.76 14.06 -4.56
C LEU A 171 4.41 13.65 -3.98
N LEU A 172 4.31 13.56 -2.66
CA LEU A 172 3.13 13.04 -1.95
C LEU A 172 2.54 14.06 -0.94
N GLY A 173 3.31 15.07 -0.54
CA GLY A 173 2.89 16.05 0.45
C GLY A 173 2.40 15.38 1.74
N SER A 174 1.23 15.79 2.21
CA SER A 174 0.59 15.25 3.41
C SER A 174 0.03 13.82 3.25
N LYS A 175 0.00 13.26 2.03
CA LYS A 175 -0.45 11.88 1.81
C LYS A 175 0.59 10.86 2.27
N ALA A 176 1.87 11.23 2.27
CA ALA A 176 2.93 10.37 2.77
C ALA A 176 2.80 10.25 4.29
N VAL A 177 2.29 9.11 4.74
CA VAL A 177 2.37 8.69 6.13
C VAL A 177 3.64 7.90 6.24
N LEU A 178 4.61 8.51 6.88
CA LEU A 178 5.69 7.74 7.46
C LEU A 178 5.26 7.60 8.95
N LEU A 179 5.78 6.60 9.65
CA LEU A 179 6.43 6.73 10.97
C LEU A 179 5.77 5.96 12.13
N ALA A 180 6.24 4.72 12.31
CA ALA A 180 6.41 4.11 13.63
C ALA A 180 7.89 4.02 14.07
N GLY A 181 8.85 4.34 13.18
CA GLY A 181 10.29 4.26 13.48
C GLY A 181 10.75 5.33 14.49
N ASN A 182 11.53 4.91 15.49
CA ASN A 182 12.15 5.78 16.51
C ASN A 182 13.64 6.03 16.25
N ASP A 183 14.18 5.55 15.13
CA ASP A 183 15.56 5.81 14.75
C ASP A 183 15.76 7.26 14.29
N SER A 184 17.02 7.71 14.32
CA SER A 184 17.40 9.09 13.99
C SER A 184 17.03 9.48 12.56
N PHE A 185 17.09 8.54 11.62
CA PHE A 185 16.76 8.80 10.22
C PHE A 185 15.25 9.11 10.11
N SER A 186 14.41 8.22 10.63
CA SER A 186 12.96 8.36 10.65
C SER A 186 12.55 9.68 11.32
N GLN A 187 13.11 10.00 12.50
CA GLN A 187 12.80 11.26 13.22
C GLN A 187 13.16 12.53 12.43
N THR A 188 14.30 12.51 11.74
CA THR A 188 14.73 13.61 10.88
C THR A 188 13.77 13.81 9.71
N VAL A 189 13.34 12.72 9.07
CA VAL A 189 12.36 12.78 7.98
C VAL A 189 11.03 13.37 8.46
N LYS A 190 10.47 12.92 9.60
CA LYS A 190 9.19 13.48 10.13
C LYS A 190 9.29 14.97 10.34
N THR A 191 10.32 15.37 11.07
CA THR A 191 10.47 16.75 11.53
C THR A 191 10.60 17.68 10.33
N ARG A 192 11.43 17.32 9.36
CA ARG A 192 11.61 18.12 8.15
C ARG A 192 10.36 18.17 7.29
N MET A 193 9.66 17.04 7.09
CA MET A 193 8.40 17.03 6.36
C MET A 193 7.34 17.90 7.03
N ALA A 194 7.23 17.87 8.36
CA ALA A 194 6.31 18.74 9.09
C ALA A 194 6.60 20.23 8.83
N SER A 195 7.86 20.66 8.96
CA SER A 195 8.25 22.04 8.68
C SER A 195 7.99 22.47 7.22
N LEU A 196 8.21 21.58 6.25
CA LEU A 196 7.93 21.86 4.83
C LEU A 196 6.42 22.02 4.57
N LEU A 197 5.59 21.19 5.20
CA LEU A 197 4.14 21.25 5.04
C LEU A 197 3.56 22.50 5.71
N GLU A 198 4.10 22.90 6.87
CA GLU A 198 3.75 24.16 7.56
C GLU A 198 4.08 25.38 6.69
N ALA A 199 5.32 25.49 6.20
CA ALA A 199 5.74 26.61 5.35
C ALA A 199 4.87 26.75 4.08
N ASN A 200 4.53 25.63 3.43
CA ASN A 200 3.64 25.63 2.26
C ASN A 200 2.20 26.05 2.58
N SER A 201 1.76 25.93 3.84
CA SER A 201 0.42 26.37 4.27
C SER A 201 0.36 27.87 4.57
N GLU A 202 1.45 28.44 5.11
CA GLU A 202 1.58 29.87 5.40
C GLU A 202 1.70 30.70 4.10
N GLU A 203 2.48 30.24 3.13
CA GLU A 203 2.59 30.88 1.81
C GLU A 203 1.24 30.95 1.08
N LYS A 204 0.47 29.86 1.10
CA LYS A 204 -0.88 29.84 0.51
C LYS A 204 -1.86 30.78 1.22
N SER A 205 -1.74 30.91 2.55
CA SER A 205 -2.60 31.80 3.32
C SER A 205 -2.32 33.28 3.02
N THR A 206 -1.05 33.63 2.75
CA THR A 206 -0.62 35.01 2.48
C THR A 206 -1.05 35.50 1.08
N LEU A 207 -1.13 34.61 0.09
CA LEU A 207 -1.56 34.93 -1.28
C LEU A 207 -3.07 35.14 -1.45
N VAL A 208 -3.89 34.74 -0.47
CA VAL A 208 -5.36 34.90 -0.51
C VAL A 208 -5.81 36.29 -0.01
N PHE A 209 -4.91 37.05 0.63
CA PHE A 209 -5.19 38.40 1.16
C PHE A 209 -4.57 39.54 0.33
N GLN A 210 -4.11 39.27 -0.90
CA GLN A 210 -3.64 40.27 -1.87
C GLN A 210 -4.62 40.39 -3.05
#